data_AF-A0A803KM52-F1
#
_entry.id   AF-A0A803KM52-F1
#
_cell.length_a   1.000
_cell.length_b   1.000
_cell.length_c   1.000
_cell.angle_alpha   90.00
_cell.angle_beta   90.00
_cell.angle_gamma   90.00
#
_symmetry.space_group_name_H-M   'P 1'
#
loop_
_entity.id
_entity.type
_entity.pdbx_description
1 polymer ?
#
loop_
_entity_poly.entity_id
_entity_poly.type
_entity_poly.pdbx_seq_one_letter_code
_entity_poly.pdbx_strand_id
1 'polypeptide(L)'
;MTPLSGKEHALLISNHRSDIDWLIGWVLAQRAGCLGCTMAIMKDVLKYLPVIGWSMWFSEYIFVKRKWTEDQSILKSGYEKLKDFPFPFWLGLFVEGTRFTHPKLLDAQQFAISKGLAVPRHVLLPRTKGLILAVNHLRSLVPAVYDVTFTVARDNSPPSLLTLLKGKSSVVKVQVKRHLMLELPETSDDIAQWCTNLFVAKDAFLDNYFSGGSFGNEEIQDLGRPMQSLTVMIVWSCLVSMGAFGFLLWTILFSTWQGILVSAVFLLLVIVTMQILILFSQSEPNIDSMPITILPQDPMKEILLQS
;
A
#
# COMPACT_ATOMS: atom_id res chain seq x y z
N MET A 1 18.83 -1.65 17.43
CA MET A 1 17.83 -2.19 16.50
C MET A 1 18.54 -2.81 15.32
N THR A 2 18.11 -3.98 14.84
CA THR A 2 18.62 -4.55 13.59
C THR A 2 18.13 -3.71 12.42
N PRO A 3 19.01 -3.34 11.46
CA PRO A 3 18.61 -2.55 10.30
C PRO A 3 17.55 -3.30 9.48
N LEU A 4 16.54 -2.57 8.96
CA LEU A 4 15.55 -3.15 8.05
C LEU A 4 16.27 -3.86 6.89
N SER A 5 16.00 -5.16 6.71
CA SER A 5 16.68 -5.98 5.70
C SER A 5 15.69 -6.90 5.00
N GLY A 6 15.73 -6.91 3.67
CA GLY A 6 14.95 -7.79 2.81
C GLY A 6 15.48 -9.23 2.74
N LYS A 7 16.14 -9.72 3.79
CA LYS A 7 16.81 -11.04 3.84
C LYS A 7 16.01 -12.12 4.56
N GLU A 8 14.84 -11.78 5.10
CA GLU A 8 13.92 -12.73 5.74
C GLU A 8 12.52 -12.62 5.14
N HIS A 9 11.74 -13.70 5.21
CA HIS A 9 10.31 -13.63 4.88
C HIS A 9 9.58 -12.74 5.88
N ALA A 10 8.66 -11.89 5.42
CA ALA A 10 7.94 -11.00 6.32
C ALA A 10 6.51 -10.71 5.87
N LEU A 11 5.62 -10.54 6.85
CA LEU A 11 4.34 -9.87 6.65
C LEU A 11 4.52 -8.38 6.91
N LEU A 12 4.03 -7.53 6.02
CA LEU A 12 4.05 -6.07 6.18
C LEU A 12 2.63 -5.60 6.46
N ILE A 13 2.38 -5.03 7.62
CA ILE A 13 1.11 -4.41 7.98
C ILE A 13 1.30 -2.91 7.92
N SER A 14 0.45 -2.22 7.16
CA SER A 14 0.56 -0.78 6.99
C SER A 14 -0.76 -0.05 7.12
N ASN A 15 -0.70 1.22 7.51
CA ASN A 15 -1.82 2.14 7.28
C ASN A 15 -1.99 2.41 5.77
N HIS A 16 -3.20 2.78 5.34
CA HIS A 16 -3.60 2.94 3.93
C HIS A 16 -4.21 4.33 3.68
N ARG A 17 -3.38 5.33 3.34
CA ARG A 17 -3.77 6.75 3.29
C ARG A 17 -3.60 7.47 1.96
N SER A 18 -2.80 6.97 1.02
CA SER A 18 -2.50 7.65 -0.24
C SER A 18 -2.80 6.77 -1.46
N ASP A 19 -3.03 7.43 -2.60
CA ASP A 19 -3.17 6.86 -3.94
C ASP A 19 -2.04 5.88 -4.30
N ILE A 20 -0.85 6.11 -3.74
CA ILE A 20 0.38 5.43 -4.13
C ILE A 20 1.04 4.70 -2.96
N ASP A 21 0.26 4.27 -1.96
CA ASP A 21 0.79 3.51 -0.81
C ASP A 21 1.58 2.26 -1.23
N TRP A 22 1.13 1.60 -2.30
CA TRP A 22 1.83 0.47 -2.91
C TRP A 22 3.21 0.86 -3.45
N LEU A 23 3.36 2.07 -3.99
CA LEU A 23 4.64 2.58 -4.46
C LEU A 23 5.57 2.94 -3.31
N ILE A 24 5.04 3.47 -2.20
CA ILE A 24 5.81 3.67 -0.95
C ILE A 24 6.36 2.32 -0.48
N GLY A 25 5.54 1.28 -0.49
CA GLY A 25 5.95 -0.09 -0.20
C GLY A 25 7.05 -0.61 -1.13
N TRP A 26 6.94 -0.36 -2.44
CA TRP A 26 8.00 -0.71 -3.41
C TRP A 26 9.31 0.04 -3.17
N VAL A 27 9.26 1.34 -2.86
CA VAL A 27 10.46 2.11 -2.53
C VAL A 27 11.10 1.56 -1.26
N LEU A 28 10.32 1.21 -0.24
CA LEU A 28 10.84 0.59 0.98
C LEU A 28 11.50 -0.77 0.69
N ALA A 29 10.82 -1.64 -0.07
CA ALA A 29 11.33 -2.95 -0.46
C ALA A 29 12.58 -2.85 -1.34
N GLN A 30 12.65 -1.88 -2.24
CA GLN A 30 13.82 -1.60 -3.05
C GLN A 30 15.02 -1.26 -2.17
N ARG A 31 14.83 -0.35 -1.21
CA ARG A 31 15.88 0.04 -0.27
C ARG A 31 16.30 -1.09 0.67
N ALA A 32 15.38 -1.99 1.00
CA ALA A 32 15.68 -3.18 1.79
C ALA A 32 16.29 -4.34 0.99
N GLY A 33 16.28 -4.27 -0.35
CA GLY A 33 16.85 -5.29 -1.23
C GLY A 33 15.92 -6.46 -1.58
N CYS A 34 14.59 -6.33 -1.41
CA CYS A 34 13.61 -7.40 -1.65
C CYS A 34 12.51 -7.04 -2.66
N LEU A 35 12.67 -5.97 -3.44
CA LEU A 35 11.64 -5.52 -4.40
C LEU A 35 11.16 -6.64 -5.34
N GLY A 36 12.07 -7.45 -5.88
CA GLY A 36 11.73 -8.54 -6.81
C GLY A 36 10.91 -9.68 -6.20
N CYS A 37 10.81 -9.74 -4.87
CA CYS A 37 10.03 -10.75 -4.13
C CYS A 37 9.00 -10.08 -3.21
N THR A 38 8.62 -8.84 -3.51
CA THR A 38 7.59 -8.12 -2.76
C THR A 38 6.25 -8.29 -3.45
N MET A 39 5.28 -8.79 -2.69
CA MET A 39 3.91 -9.08 -3.12
C MET A 39 2.92 -8.36 -2.21
N ALA A 40 1.68 -8.23 -2.66
CA ALA A 40 0.60 -7.72 -1.81
C ALA A 40 -0.72 -8.44 -2.09
N ILE A 41 -1.64 -8.33 -1.14
CA ILE A 41 -3.03 -8.74 -1.32
C ILE A 41 -3.80 -7.57 -1.95
N MET A 42 -4.37 -7.79 -3.13
CA MET A 42 -4.97 -6.72 -3.95
C MET A 42 -6.37 -7.08 -4.42
N LYS A 43 -7.16 -6.06 -4.79
CA LYS A 43 -8.51 -6.27 -5.34
C LYS A 43 -8.43 -6.96 -6.70
N ASP A 44 -9.24 -7.99 -6.92
CA ASP A 44 -9.19 -8.85 -8.11
C ASP A 44 -9.27 -8.08 -9.43
N VAL A 45 -10.09 -7.03 -9.49
CA VAL A 45 -10.23 -6.22 -10.70
C VAL A 45 -8.94 -5.53 -11.13
N LEU A 46 -7.96 -5.36 -10.23
CA LEU A 46 -6.70 -4.68 -10.54
C LEU A 46 -5.80 -5.51 -11.46
N LYS A 47 -5.98 -6.83 -11.54
CA LYS A 47 -5.21 -7.67 -12.48
C LYS A 47 -5.52 -7.36 -13.95
N TYR A 48 -6.64 -6.71 -14.24
CA TYR A 48 -7.03 -6.32 -15.59
C TYR A 48 -6.47 -4.96 -16.02
N LEU A 49 -5.79 -4.23 -15.12
CA LEU A 49 -5.08 -3.01 -15.51
C LEU A 49 -3.90 -3.38 -16.42
N PRO A 50 -3.83 -2.82 -17.65
CA PRO A 50 -2.74 -3.12 -18.56
C PRO A 50 -1.39 -2.75 -17.95
N VAL A 51 -0.36 -3.51 -18.32
CA VAL A 51 1.02 -3.36 -17.82
C VAL A 51 1.15 -3.63 -16.32
N ILE A 52 0.66 -2.75 -15.46
CA ILE A 52 0.85 -2.85 -14.00
C ILE A 52 0.08 -4.03 -13.41
N GLY A 53 -1.21 -4.16 -13.71
CA GLY A 53 -2.03 -5.27 -13.21
C GLY A 53 -1.49 -6.63 -13.67
N TRP A 54 -1.07 -6.72 -14.93
CA TRP A 54 -0.43 -7.90 -15.48
C TRP A 54 0.92 -8.20 -14.81
N SER A 55 1.75 -7.18 -14.60
CA SER A 55 3.04 -7.35 -13.91
C SER A 55 2.87 -7.87 -12.48
N MET A 56 1.85 -7.42 -11.76
CA MET A 56 1.51 -7.90 -10.42
C MET A 56 1.00 -9.34 -10.48
N TRP A 57 0.20 -9.67 -11.50
CA TRP A 57 -0.29 -11.04 -11.71
C TRP A 57 0.85 -12.02 -12.02
N PHE A 58 1.79 -11.65 -12.88
CA PHE A 58 2.98 -12.45 -13.15
C PHE A 58 3.96 -12.52 -11.96
N SER A 59 3.86 -11.58 -11.01
CA SER A 59 4.67 -11.54 -9.78
C SER A 59 3.99 -12.21 -8.58
N GLU A 60 3.07 -13.16 -8.80
CA GLU A 60 2.39 -13.94 -7.74
C GLU A 60 1.60 -13.13 -6.69
N TYR A 61 1.14 -11.92 -7.03
CA TYR A 61 0.23 -11.17 -6.15
C TYR A 61 -1.07 -11.95 -5.91
N ILE A 62 -1.63 -11.82 -4.70
CA ILE A 62 -2.87 -12.52 -4.32
C ILE A 62 -4.07 -11.60 -4.54
N PHE A 63 -4.95 -12.00 -5.45
CA PHE A 63 -6.11 -11.20 -5.90
C PHE A 63 -7.39 -11.64 -5.20
N VAL A 64 -8.00 -10.75 -4.40
CA VAL A 64 -9.22 -11.00 -3.62
C VAL A 64 -10.45 -10.25 -4.17
N LYS A 65 -11.61 -10.88 -4.11
CA LYS A 65 -12.90 -10.39 -4.62
C LYS A 65 -13.68 -9.52 -3.63
N ARG A 66 -13.19 -9.33 -2.40
CA ARG A 66 -13.83 -8.54 -1.32
C ARG A 66 -15.06 -9.23 -0.72
N LYS A 67 -15.10 -10.56 -0.80
CA LYS A 67 -16.16 -11.41 -0.26
C LYS A 67 -15.51 -12.57 0.47
N TRP A 68 -15.59 -12.55 1.80
CA TRP A 68 -14.88 -13.52 2.65
C TRP A 68 -15.14 -14.99 2.28
N THR A 69 -16.38 -15.33 1.90
CA THR A 69 -16.79 -16.67 1.49
C THR A 69 -16.03 -17.19 0.27
N GLU A 70 -15.58 -16.30 -0.62
CA GLU A 70 -14.76 -16.64 -1.79
C GLU A 70 -13.27 -16.43 -1.49
N ASP A 71 -12.93 -15.36 -0.78
CA ASP A 71 -11.55 -14.94 -0.54
C ASP A 71 -10.79 -15.89 0.38
N GLN A 72 -11.48 -16.61 1.29
CA GLN A 72 -10.81 -17.52 2.21
C GLN A 72 -10.04 -18.63 1.47
N SER A 73 -10.63 -19.24 0.44
CA SER A 73 -9.96 -20.30 -0.32
C SER A 73 -8.84 -19.75 -1.20
N ILE A 74 -9.04 -18.57 -1.79
CA ILE A 74 -8.03 -17.87 -2.60
C ILE A 74 -6.80 -17.54 -1.75
N LEU A 75 -7.00 -16.96 -0.57
CA LEU A 75 -5.92 -16.62 0.36
C LEU A 75 -5.18 -17.87 0.83
N LYS A 76 -5.89 -18.93 1.21
CA LYS A 76 -5.28 -20.22 1.59
C LYS A 76 -4.39 -20.77 0.48
N SER A 77 -4.91 -20.81 -0.76
CA SER A 77 -4.14 -21.27 -1.92
C SER A 77 -2.92 -20.39 -2.18
N GLY A 78 -3.05 -19.06 -2.06
CA GLY A 78 -1.94 -18.12 -2.20
C GLY A 78 -0.86 -18.36 -1.14
N TYR A 79 -1.24 -18.52 0.13
CA TYR A 79 -0.28 -18.79 1.21
C TYR A 79 0.40 -20.16 1.07
N GLU A 80 -0.30 -21.16 0.57
CA GLU A 80 0.30 -22.47 0.31
C GLU A 80 1.41 -22.38 -0.74
N LYS A 81 1.18 -21.65 -1.83
CA LYS A 81 2.20 -21.40 -2.86
C LYS A 81 3.44 -20.67 -2.33
N LEU A 82 3.27 -19.84 -1.29
CA LEU A 82 4.39 -19.10 -0.70
C LEU A 82 5.31 -20.00 0.14
N LYS A 83 4.88 -21.19 0.57
CA LYS A 83 5.71 -22.11 1.37
C LYS A 83 6.92 -22.63 0.61
N ASP A 84 6.78 -22.81 -0.70
CA ASP A 84 7.85 -23.28 -1.58
C ASP A 84 8.58 -22.13 -2.30
N PHE A 85 8.35 -20.88 -1.87
CA PHE A 85 8.93 -19.73 -2.55
C PHE A 85 10.45 -19.65 -2.27
N PRO A 86 11.31 -19.64 -3.30
CA PRO A 86 12.75 -19.91 -3.15
C PRO A 86 13.57 -18.75 -2.54
N PHE A 87 12.97 -17.57 -2.38
CA PHE A 87 13.65 -16.36 -1.94
C PHE A 87 12.93 -15.71 -0.75
N PRO A 88 13.62 -14.93 0.10
CA PRO A 88 12.95 -14.08 1.07
C PRO A 88 11.92 -13.17 0.39
N PHE A 89 10.67 -13.22 0.85
CA PHE A 89 9.58 -12.44 0.30
C PHE A 89 8.94 -11.52 1.33
N TRP A 90 8.40 -10.40 0.86
CA TRP A 90 7.61 -9.49 1.67
C TRP A 90 6.16 -9.51 1.18
N LEU A 91 5.22 -9.84 2.06
CA LEU A 91 3.79 -9.84 1.74
C LEU A 91 3.11 -8.65 2.43
N GLY A 92 2.67 -7.67 1.64
CA GLY A 92 1.95 -6.49 2.11
C GLY A 92 0.46 -6.73 2.36
N LEU A 93 -0.01 -6.33 3.54
CA LEU A 93 -1.40 -6.36 3.99
C LEU A 93 -1.84 -4.98 4.48
N PHE A 94 -2.77 -4.36 3.74
CA PHE A 94 -3.50 -3.20 4.22
C PHE A 94 -4.74 -3.66 4.99
N VAL A 95 -4.57 -3.91 6.29
CA VAL A 95 -5.62 -4.54 7.13
C VAL A 95 -6.82 -3.62 7.39
N GLU A 96 -6.70 -2.30 7.23
CA GLU A 96 -7.85 -1.39 7.15
C GLU A 96 -8.86 -1.82 6.07
N GLY A 97 -8.34 -2.51 5.05
CA GLY A 97 -9.11 -3.07 3.96
C GLY A 97 -9.61 -2.00 3.00
N THR A 98 -9.35 -0.72 3.19
CA THR A 98 -9.71 0.31 2.21
C THR A 98 -8.87 1.55 2.45
N ARG A 99 -8.74 2.39 1.43
CA ARG A 99 -8.09 3.69 1.58
C ARG A 99 -8.87 4.55 2.58
N PHE A 100 -8.12 5.20 3.46
CA PHE A 100 -8.59 6.25 4.34
C PHE A 100 -9.19 7.39 3.51
N THR A 101 -10.42 7.76 3.85
CA THR A 101 -11.09 8.97 3.36
C THR A 101 -11.92 9.52 4.51
N HIS A 102 -12.19 10.84 4.52
CA HIS A 102 -12.96 11.46 5.59
C HIS A 102 -14.34 10.80 5.82
N PRO A 103 -15.15 10.50 4.79
CA PRO A 103 -16.42 9.79 4.99
C PRO A 103 -16.26 8.42 5.68
N LYS A 104 -15.25 7.65 5.30
CA LYS A 104 -14.99 6.33 5.91
C LYS A 104 -14.45 6.44 7.33
N LEU A 105 -13.72 7.52 7.63
CA LEU A 105 -13.32 7.81 9.00
C LEU A 105 -14.56 8.06 9.86
N LEU A 106 -15.52 8.87 9.41
CA LEU A 106 -16.77 9.12 10.13
C LEU A 106 -17.54 7.81 10.38
N ASP A 107 -17.67 6.96 9.36
CA ASP A 107 -18.30 5.64 9.50
C ASP A 107 -17.56 4.77 10.52
N ALA A 108 -16.22 4.75 10.47
CA ALA A 108 -15.39 4.00 11.41
C ALA A 108 -15.52 4.53 12.84
N GLN A 109 -15.62 5.85 13.03
CA GLN A 109 -15.82 6.49 14.34
C GLN A 109 -17.20 6.15 14.92
N GLN A 110 -18.26 6.24 14.12
CA GLN A 110 -19.61 5.86 14.56
C GLN A 110 -19.67 4.39 14.96
N PHE A 111 -19.06 3.51 14.16
CA PHE A 111 -18.96 2.10 14.49
C PHE A 111 -18.17 1.88 15.79
N ALA A 112 -17.02 2.54 15.95
CA ALA A 112 -16.20 2.44 17.16
C ALA A 112 -17.00 2.83 18.42
N ILE A 113 -17.70 3.96 18.40
CA ILE A 113 -18.55 4.44 19.50
C ILE A 113 -19.64 3.42 19.81
N SER A 114 -20.34 2.91 18.78
CA SER A 114 -21.42 1.93 18.97
C SER A 114 -20.96 0.59 19.57
N LYS A 115 -19.67 0.27 19.45
CA LYS A 115 -19.06 -0.97 19.94
C LYS A 115 -18.19 -0.76 21.18
N GLY A 116 -18.09 0.46 21.71
CA GLY A 116 -17.21 0.79 22.83
C GLY A 116 -15.72 0.60 22.51
N LEU A 117 -15.33 0.74 21.24
CA LEU A 117 -13.93 0.66 20.80
C LEU A 117 -13.28 2.05 20.84
N ALA A 118 -11.94 2.08 20.82
CA ALA A 118 -11.19 3.31 20.67
C ALA A 118 -11.58 4.02 19.35
N VAL A 119 -11.91 5.31 19.44
CA VAL A 119 -12.39 6.11 18.31
C VAL A 119 -11.17 6.60 17.50
N PRO A 120 -10.99 6.15 16.25
CA PRO A 120 -9.80 6.51 15.49
C PRO A 120 -9.87 7.95 14.94
N ARG A 121 -8.71 8.57 14.70
CA ARG A 121 -8.58 9.94 14.16
C ARG A 121 -7.82 10.01 12.84
N HIS A 122 -6.82 9.14 12.67
CA HIS A 122 -5.80 9.18 11.63
C HIS A 122 -5.65 7.88 10.84
N VAL A 123 -6.33 6.81 11.27
CA VAL A 123 -6.43 5.50 10.59
C VAL A 123 -7.88 5.00 10.58
N LEU A 124 -8.17 3.92 9.86
CA LEU A 124 -9.43 3.19 9.98
C LEU A 124 -9.27 1.96 10.89
N LEU A 125 -10.41 1.41 11.31
CA LEU A 125 -10.43 0.16 12.10
C LEU A 125 -9.98 -1.04 11.25
N PRO A 126 -9.09 -1.89 11.77
CA PRO A 126 -8.58 -3.03 11.02
C PRO A 126 -9.64 -4.13 10.82
N ARG A 127 -9.64 -4.73 9.63
CA ARG A 127 -10.37 -5.96 9.28
C ARG A 127 -9.42 -7.14 9.38
N THR A 128 -9.46 -7.81 10.53
CA THR A 128 -8.41 -8.75 10.96
C THR A 128 -8.43 -10.13 10.29
N LYS A 129 -9.55 -10.55 9.68
CA LYS A 129 -9.71 -11.91 9.12
C LYS A 129 -8.60 -12.34 8.16
N GLY A 130 -8.17 -11.43 7.28
CA GLY A 130 -7.09 -11.71 6.33
C GLY A 130 -5.73 -11.89 7.01
N LEU A 131 -5.43 -11.05 8.00
CA LEU A 131 -4.20 -11.15 8.79
C LEU A 131 -4.17 -12.43 9.63
N ILE A 132 -5.27 -12.76 10.32
CA ILE A 132 -5.38 -13.99 11.11
C ILE A 132 -5.09 -15.20 10.23
N LEU A 133 -5.68 -15.23 9.03
CA LEU A 133 -5.45 -16.32 8.09
C LEU A 133 -3.99 -16.39 7.63
N ALA A 134 -3.36 -15.25 7.33
CA ALA A 134 -1.95 -15.16 6.96
C ALA A 134 -1.04 -15.67 8.08
N VAL A 135 -1.22 -15.19 9.30
CA VAL A 135 -0.46 -15.62 10.48
C VAL A 135 -0.60 -17.12 10.66
N ASN A 136 -1.83 -17.65 10.67
CA ASN A 136 -2.05 -19.09 10.91
C ASN A 136 -1.42 -19.99 9.84
N HIS A 137 -1.33 -19.57 8.57
CA HIS A 137 -0.77 -20.39 7.50
C HIS A 137 0.74 -20.20 7.31
N LEU A 138 1.27 -19.04 7.67
CA LEU A 138 2.65 -18.64 7.38
C LEU A 138 3.55 -18.59 8.61
N ARG A 139 3.03 -18.80 9.83
CA ARG A 139 3.77 -18.69 11.10
C ARG A 139 5.07 -19.50 11.13
N SER A 140 5.08 -20.71 10.55
CA SER A 140 6.27 -21.56 10.52
C SER A 140 7.36 -21.10 9.54
N LEU A 141 6.98 -20.32 8.53
CA LEU A 141 7.87 -19.85 7.45
C LEU A 141 8.35 -18.41 7.65
N VAL A 142 7.46 -17.56 8.16
CA VAL A 142 7.65 -16.11 8.22
C VAL A 142 8.09 -15.71 9.63
N PRO A 143 9.38 -15.37 9.85
CA PRO A 143 9.90 -15.05 11.19
C PRO A 143 9.47 -13.68 11.72
N ALA A 144 9.01 -12.76 10.86
CA ALA A 144 8.78 -11.37 11.24
C ALA A 144 7.47 -10.79 10.69
N VAL A 145 6.87 -9.90 11.48
CA VAL A 145 5.83 -8.98 11.07
C VAL A 145 6.37 -7.55 11.17
N TYR A 146 6.47 -6.87 10.04
CA TYR A 146 6.85 -5.47 9.97
C TYR A 146 5.61 -4.58 10.06
N ASP A 147 5.54 -3.84 11.15
CA ASP A 147 4.54 -2.82 11.38
C ASP A 147 5.00 -1.48 10.78
N VAL A 148 4.39 -1.08 9.67
CA VAL A 148 4.77 0.11 8.91
C VAL A 148 3.75 1.22 9.14
N THR A 149 4.21 2.38 9.59
CA THR A 149 3.39 3.60 9.66
C THR A 149 4.02 4.64 8.77
N PHE A 150 3.27 5.17 7.82
CA PHE A 150 3.75 6.29 7.01
C PHE A 150 2.75 7.43 6.95
N THR A 151 3.29 8.62 6.69
CA THR A 151 2.52 9.83 6.44
C THR A 151 3.31 10.76 5.52
N VAL A 152 2.59 11.65 4.85
CA VAL A 152 3.19 12.73 4.06
C VAL A 152 3.49 13.87 5.01
N ALA A 153 4.63 14.55 4.82
CA ALA A 153 4.97 15.71 5.63
C ALA A 153 3.90 16.81 5.51
N ARG A 154 3.64 17.53 6.60
CA ARG A 154 2.54 18.52 6.73
C ARG A 154 2.49 19.58 5.63
N ASP A 155 3.65 19.94 5.10
CA ASP A 155 3.88 20.97 4.09
C ASP A 155 3.76 20.46 2.65
N ASN A 156 3.59 19.15 2.47
CA ASN A 156 3.59 18.51 1.17
C ASN A 156 2.19 18.01 0.79
N SER A 157 1.78 18.27 -0.44
CA SER A 157 0.60 17.62 -0.99
C SER A 157 0.82 16.10 -1.02
N PRO A 158 -0.20 15.29 -0.69
CA PRO A 158 -0.12 13.85 -0.85
C PRO A 158 0.30 13.49 -2.27
N PRO A 159 1.27 12.57 -2.42
CA PRO A 159 1.71 12.19 -3.75
C PRO A 159 0.59 11.41 -4.43
N SER A 160 0.37 11.73 -5.70
CA SER A 160 -0.51 10.98 -6.60
C SER A 160 0.28 10.55 -7.83
N LEU A 161 -0.26 9.61 -8.61
CA LEU A 161 0.38 9.20 -9.85
C LEU A 161 0.61 10.39 -10.80
N LEU A 162 -0.34 11.33 -10.85
CA LEU A 162 -0.23 12.52 -11.69
C LEU A 162 0.88 13.47 -11.22
N THR A 163 1.06 13.66 -9.91
CA THR A 163 2.15 14.52 -9.40
C THR A 163 3.51 13.89 -9.68
N LEU A 164 3.62 12.56 -9.58
CA LEU A 164 4.83 11.82 -9.91
C LEU A 164 5.17 11.93 -11.40
N LEU A 165 4.19 11.75 -12.29
CA LEU A 165 4.37 11.91 -13.74
C LEU A 165 4.79 13.34 -14.13
N LYS A 166 4.39 14.34 -13.33
CA LYS A 166 4.83 15.74 -13.46
C LYS A 166 6.20 16.03 -12.84
N GLY A 167 6.88 15.02 -12.28
CA GLY A 167 8.19 15.18 -11.64
C GLY A 167 8.15 15.94 -10.31
N LYS A 168 6.98 16.07 -9.66
CA LYS A 168 6.88 16.72 -8.34
C LYS A 168 7.39 15.76 -7.25
N SER A 169 8.37 16.20 -6.48
CA SER A 169 8.86 15.47 -5.31
C SER A 169 7.90 15.58 -4.13
N SER A 170 7.79 14.52 -3.34
CA SER A 170 7.08 14.52 -2.06
C SER A 170 7.94 13.83 -1.00
N VAL A 171 7.90 14.34 0.22
CA VAL A 171 8.59 13.74 1.37
C VAL A 171 7.60 12.90 2.15
N VAL A 172 7.88 11.59 2.23
CA VAL A 172 7.12 10.63 3.04
C VAL A 172 7.95 10.26 4.26
N LYS A 173 7.35 10.32 5.43
CA LYS A 173 7.94 9.83 6.68
C LYS A 173 7.44 8.41 6.92
N VAL A 174 8.36 7.49 7.20
CA VAL A 174 8.07 6.07 7.39
C VAL A 174 8.70 5.60 8.69
N GLN A 175 7.91 4.98 9.55
CA GLN A 175 8.36 4.25 10.73
C GLN A 175 8.10 2.77 10.48
N VAL A 176 9.09 1.93 10.77
CA VAL A 176 8.97 0.47 10.67
C VAL A 176 9.35 -0.13 12.02
N LYS A 177 8.43 -0.89 12.61
CA LYS A 177 8.69 -1.68 13.83
C LYS A 177 8.67 -3.15 13.47
N ARG A 178 9.66 -3.91 13.93
CA ARG A 178 9.75 -5.35 13.71
C ARG A 178 9.17 -6.09 14.92
N HIS A 179 8.20 -6.96 14.69
CA HIS A 179 7.67 -7.90 15.67
C HIS A 179 8.09 -9.31 15.28
N LEU A 180 8.53 -10.11 16.24
CA LEU A 180 8.82 -11.53 15.99
C LEU A 180 7.50 -12.28 15.82
N MET A 181 7.39 -13.12 14.79
CA MET A 181 6.19 -13.94 14.57
C MET A 181 5.91 -14.86 15.77
N LEU A 182 6.97 -15.35 16.42
CA LEU A 182 6.87 -16.19 17.62
C LEU A 182 6.29 -15.47 18.84
N GLU A 183 6.31 -14.13 18.86
CA GLU A 183 5.72 -13.32 19.94
C GLU A 183 4.25 -12.98 19.69
N LEU A 184 3.74 -13.24 18.47
CA LEU A 184 2.33 -13.01 18.17
C LEU A 184 1.45 -14.07 18.87
N PRO A 185 0.26 -13.68 19.37
CA PRO A 185 -0.66 -14.62 20.00
C PRO A 185 -1.05 -15.79 19.09
N GLU A 186 -1.43 -16.92 19.68
CA GLU A 186 -1.79 -18.15 18.94
C GLU A 186 -3.27 -18.21 18.54
N THR A 187 -4.17 -17.63 19.36
CA THR A 187 -5.61 -17.70 19.08
C THR A 187 -6.05 -16.64 18.07
N SER A 188 -7.10 -16.93 17.31
CA SER A 188 -7.61 -15.98 16.31
C SER A 188 -8.13 -14.68 16.92
N ASP A 189 -8.74 -14.75 18.10
CA ASP A 189 -9.28 -13.58 18.80
C ASP A 189 -8.15 -12.72 19.38
N ASP A 190 -7.10 -13.34 19.93
CA ASP A 190 -5.95 -12.59 20.44
C ASP A 190 -5.13 -11.95 19.32
N ILE A 191 -5.00 -12.61 18.15
CA ILE A 191 -4.38 -11.99 16.96
C ILE A 191 -5.22 -10.79 16.49
N ALA A 192 -6.55 -10.91 16.53
CA ALA A 192 -7.44 -9.79 16.20
C ALA A 192 -7.25 -8.62 17.16
N GLN A 193 -7.16 -8.89 18.46
CA GLN A 193 -6.93 -7.89 19.49
C GLN A 193 -5.55 -7.25 19.37
N TRP A 194 -4.51 -8.05 19.09
CA TRP A 194 -3.15 -7.56 18.83
C TRP A 194 -3.13 -6.58 17.65
N CYS A 195 -3.78 -6.94 16.54
CA CYS A 195 -3.88 -6.06 15.38
C CYS A 195 -4.66 -4.77 15.71
N THR A 196 -5.74 -4.87 16.48
CA THR A 196 -6.52 -3.72 16.93
C THR A 196 -5.67 -2.77 17.79
N ASN A 197 -4.95 -3.30 18.78
CA ASN A 197 -4.06 -2.53 19.65
C ASN A 197 -2.94 -1.85 18.86
N LEU A 198 -2.39 -2.54 17.86
CA LEU A 198 -1.39 -1.99 16.96
C LEU A 198 -1.94 -0.78 16.18
N PHE A 199 -3.18 -0.84 15.68
CA PHE A 199 -3.82 0.30 15.01
C PHE A 199 -4.17 1.45 15.96
N VAL A 200 -4.53 1.17 17.22
CA VAL A 200 -4.67 2.21 18.25
C VAL A 200 -3.34 2.92 18.51
N ALA A 201 -2.24 2.18 18.62
CA ALA A 201 -0.91 2.74 18.78
C ALA A 201 -0.47 3.55 17.55
N LYS A 202 -0.79 3.10 16.34
CA LYS A 202 -0.56 3.87 15.09
C LYS A 202 -1.34 5.18 15.09
N ASP A 203 -2.60 5.15 15.49
CA ASP A 203 -3.46 6.32 15.55
C ASP A 203 -2.88 7.37 16.51
N ALA A 204 -2.51 6.96 17.72
CA ALA A 204 -1.88 7.83 18.71
C ALA A 204 -0.52 8.37 18.25
N PHE A 205 0.28 7.56 17.54
CA PHE A 205 1.55 7.98 16.97
C PHE A 205 1.36 9.07 15.90
N LEU A 206 0.37 8.89 15.02
CA LEU A 206 0.02 9.90 14.02
C LEU A 206 -0.58 11.15 14.66
N ASP A 207 -1.41 11.01 15.70
CA ASP A 207 -1.98 12.13 16.46
C ASP A 207 -0.88 13.00 17.06
N ASN A 208 0.07 12.39 17.76
CA ASN A 208 1.23 13.10 18.30
C ASN A 208 2.01 13.83 17.21
N TYR A 209 2.25 13.18 16.06
CA TYR A 209 2.90 13.85 14.94
C TYR A 209 2.09 15.06 14.47
N PHE A 210 0.80 14.90 14.16
CA PHE A 210 -0.02 15.99 13.61
C PHE A 210 -0.27 17.14 14.61
N SER A 211 -0.28 16.87 15.92
CA SER A 211 -0.38 17.88 16.98
C SER A 211 0.90 18.69 17.23
N GLY A 212 1.94 18.49 16.41
CA GLY A 212 3.19 19.27 16.48
C GLY A 212 4.40 18.49 17.00
N GLY A 213 4.22 17.22 17.37
CA GLY A 213 5.31 16.33 17.79
C GLY A 213 6.25 15.93 16.64
N SER A 214 7.37 15.31 17.03
CA SER A 214 8.31 14.63 16.12
C SER A 214 7.70 13.35 15.53
N PHE A 215 8.16 12.96 14.34
CA PHE A 215 7.79 11.69 13.74
C PHE A 215 8.70 10.59 14.28
N GLY A 216 8.39 10.13 15.49
CA GLY A 216 9.27 9.24 16.26
C GLY A 216 10.47 9.98 16.86
N ASN A 217 11.09 9.33 17.86
CA ASN A 217 12.27 9.81 18.56
C ASN A 217 13.51 8.96 18.24
N GLU A 218 13.37 7.97 17.36
CA GLU A 218 14.45 7.08 16.97
C GLU A 218 15.31 7.71 15.86
N GLU A 219 16.58 7.33 15.83
CA GLU A 219 17.49 7.78 14.78
C GLU A 219 16.99 7.33 13.40
N ILE A 220 17.07 8.24 12.43
CA ILE A 220 16.70 7.94 11.05
C ILE A 220 17.71 6.95 10.49
N GLN A 221 17.23 5.75 10.18
CA GLN A 221 18.03 4.78 9.46
C GLN A 221 18.15 5.19 7.99
N ASP A 222 19.35 5.54 7.54
CA ASP A 222 19.62 5.75 6.12
C ASP A 222 19.74 4.39 5.41
N LEU A 223 18.72 4.04 4.64
CA LEU A 223 18.72 2.85 3.80
C LEU A 223 19.37 3.10 2.43
N GLY A 224 19.79 4.33 2.14
CA GLY A 224 20.39 4.72 0.86
C GLY A 224 19.46 4.55 -0.34
N ARG A 225 20.03 4.73 -1.55
CA ARG A 225 19.39 4.36 -2.81
C ARG A 225 20.24 3.29 -3.48
N PRO A 226 19.70 2.10 -3.79
CA PRO A 226 20.49 1.03 -4.36
C PRO A 226 20.89 1.36 -5.80
N MET A 227 22.19 1.31 -6.09
CA MET A 227 22.74 1.57 -7.42
C MET A 227 22.38 0.48 -8.42
N GLN A 228 22.15 -0.76 -7.95
CA GLN A 228 21.80 -1.90 -8.81
C GLN A 228 20.53 -1.62 -9.61
N SER A 229 19.49 -1.07 -8.98
CA SER A 229 18.25 -0.72 -9.68
C SER A 229 18.46 0.37 -10.73
N LEU A 230 19.31 1.36 -10.43
CA LEU A 230 19.66 2.41 -11.39
C LEU A 230 20.40 1.82 -12.60
N THR A 231 21.37 0.94 -12.36
CA THR A 231 22.11 0.25 -13.44
C THR A 231 21.15 -0.57 -14.31
N VAL A 232 20.27 -1.37 -13.71
CA VAL A 232 19.27 -2.17 -14.44
C VAL A 232 18.36 -1.25 -15.27
N MET A 233 17.89 -0.14 -14.70
CA MET A 233 17.05 0.81 -15.42
C MET A 233 17.79 1.43 -16.61
N ILE A 234 19.02 1.92 -16.42
CA ILE A 234 19.82 2.52 -17.51
C ILE A 234 20.06 1.49 -18.63
N VAL A 235 20.48 0.28 -18.28
CA VAL A 235 20.76 -0.78 -19.27
C VAL A 235 19.49 -1.12 -20.07
N TRP A 236 18.35 -1.37 -19.42
CA TRP A 236 17.11 -1.67 -20.12
C TRP A 236 16.60 -0.49 -20.93
N SER A 237 16.70 0.74 -20.44
CA SER A 237 16.34 1.93 -21.21
C SER A 237 17.21 2.05 -22.47
N CYS A 238 18.52 1.88 -22.37
CA CYS A 238 19.41 1.89 -23.53
C CYS A 238 19.07 0.79 -24.54
N LEU A 239 18.85 -0.44 -24.08
CA LEU A 239 18.50 -1.58 -24.94
C LEU A 239 17.17 -1.35 -25.67
N VAL A 240 16.12 -0.93 -24.94
CA VAL A 240 14.80 -0.65 -25.52
C VAL A 240 14.87 0.54 -26.48
N SER A 241 15.59 1.61 -26.14
CA SER A 241 15.77 2.75 -27.04
C SER A 241 16.53 2.39 -28.30
N MET A 242 17.59 1.57 -28.20
CA MET A 242 18.34 1.08 -29.36
C MET A 242 17.47 0.20 -30.26
N GLY A 243 16.69 -0.72 -29.68
CA GLY A 243 15.75 -1.55 -30.42
C GLY A 243 14.65 -0.73 -31.10
N ALA A 244 14.07 0.24 -30.39
CA ALA A 244 13.08 1.16 -30.93
C ALA A 244 13.66 2.00 -32.08
N PHE A 245 14.88 2.52 -31.93
CA PHE A 245 15.56 3.28 -32.98
C PHE A 245 15.83 2.41 -34.22
N GLY A 246 16.35 1.20 -34.03
CA GLY A 246 16.56 0.25 -35.13
C GLY A 246 15.25 -0.12 -35.85
N PHE A 247 14.18 -0.34 -35.10
CA PHE A 247 12.85 -0.59 -35.66
C PHE A 247 12.33 0.58 -36.50
N LEU A 248 12.50 1.82 -36.02
CA LEU A 248 12.09 3.03 -36.75
C LEU A 248 12.86 3.20 -38.06
N LEU A 249 14.16 2.92 -38.06
CA LEU A 249 14.98 2.97 -39.29
C LEU A 249 14.58 1.88 -40.28
N TRP A 250 14.34 0.65 -39.80
CA TRP A 250 14.00 -0.48 -40.66
C TRP A 250 12.63 -0.32 -41.33
N THR A 251 11.64 0.14 -40.58
CA THR A 251 10.25 0.25 -41.06
C THR A 251 9.97 1.53 -41.85
N ILE A 252 10.85 2.53 -41.74
CA ILE A 252 10.63 3.88 -42.27
C ILE A 252 9.22 4.40 -41.89
N LEU A 253 8.82 4.13 -40.64
CA LEU A 253 7.45 4.25 -40.15
C LEU A 253 6.82 5.62 -40.41
N PHE A 254 7.62 6.68 -40.39
CA PHE A 254 7.15 8.05 -40.57
C PHE A 254 7.17 8.55 -42.03
N SER A 255 7.62 7.74 -42.98
CA SER A 255 7.61 8.11 -44.41
C SER A 255 6.33 7.72 -45.14
N THR A 256 5.44 6.95 -44.52
CA THR A 256 4.15 6.58 -45.09
C THR A 256 2.99 7.06 -44.22
N TRP A 257 1.88 7.43 -44.83
CA TRP A 257 0.65 7.79 -44.10
C TRP A 257 0.13 6.64 -43.24
N GLN A 258 0.30 5.40 -43.68
CA GLN A 258 -0.07 4.20 -42.92
C GLN A 258 0.75 4.08 -41.64
N GLY A 259 2.06 4.26 -41.70
CA GLY A 259 2.92 4.18 -40.51
C GLY A 259 2.72 5.36 -39.55
N ILE A 260 2.44 6.57 -40.06
CA ILE A 260 2.01 7.71 -39.23
C ILE A 260 0.70 7.38 -38.51
N LEU A 261 -0.29 6.82 -39.23
CA LEU A 261 -1.57 6.44 -38.64
C LEU A 261 -1.40 5.37 -37.54
N VAL A 262 -0.62 4.33 -37.80
CA VAL A 262 -0.31 3.28 -36.80
C VAL A 262 0.35 3.88 -35.56
N SER A 263 1.30 4.80 -35.75
CA SER A 263 1.98 5.50 -34.64
C SER A 263 1.02 6.36 -33.83
N ALA A 264 0.11 7.08 -34.49
CA ALA A 264 -0.90 7.90 -33.84
C ALA A 264 -1.89 7.05 -33.02
N VAL A 265 -2.34 5.93 -33.57
CA VAL A 265 -3.21 4.96 -32.87
C VAL A 265 -2.49 4.36 -31.66
N PHE A 266 -1.22 3.99 -31.81
CA PHE A 266 -0.41 3.50 -30.69
C PHE A 266 -0.25 4.54 -29.58
N LEU A 267 0.06 5.79 -29.93
CA LEU A 267 0.16 6.89 -28.96
C LEU A 267 -1.17 7.12 -28.24
N LEU A 268 -2.29 7.10 -28.97
CA LEU A 268 -3.62 7.20 -28.37
C LEU A 268 -3.88 6.07 -27.37
N LEU A 269 -3.52 4.83 -27.72
CA LEU A 269 -3.62 3.68 -26.82
C LEU A 269 -2.81 3.87 -25.53
N VAL A 270 -1.58 4.38 -25.65
CA VAL A 270 -0.72 4.69 -24.49
C VAL A 270 -1.37 5.76 -23.61
N ILE A 271 -1.89 6.84 -24.21
CA ILE A 271 -2.58 7.92 -23.48
C ILE A 271 -3.81 7.40 -22.75
N VAL A 272 -4.67 6.62 -23.43
CA VAL A 272 -5.88 6.03 -22.83
C VAL A 272 -5.50 5.09 -21.69
N THR A 273 -4.48 4.27 -21.86
CA THR A 273 -3.99 3.35 -20.82
C THR A 273 -3.48 4.11 -19.59
N MET A 274 -2.69 5.17 -19.80
CA MET A 274 -2.21 6.02 -18.71
C MET A 274 -3.37 6.74 -18.00
N GLN A 275 -4.36 7.22 -18.75
CA GLN A 275 -5.54 7.87 -18.17
C GLN A 275 -6.36 6.91 -17.31
N ILE A 276 -6.56 5.67 -17.77
CA ILE A 276 -7.17 4.60 -16.99
C ILE A 276 -6.38 4.41 -15.70
N LEU A 277 -5.06 4.25 -15.78
CA LEU A 277 -4.22 4.03 -14.61
C LEU A 277 -4.30 5.19 -13.60
N ILE A 278 -4.28 6.44 -14.07
CA ILE A 278 -4.44 7.63 -13.22
C ILE A 278 -5.79 7.60 -12.51
N LEU A 279 -6.89 7.40 -13.24
CA LEU A 279 -8.24 7.35 -12.66
C LEU A 279 -8.39 6.21 -11.64
N PHE A 280 -7.80 5.05 -11.89
CA PHE A 280 -7.82 3.92 -10.95
C PHE A 280 -6.97 4.18 -9.70
N SER A 281 -5.86 4.91 -9.83
CA SER A 281 -4.98 5.26 -8.71
C SER A 281 -5.56 6.34 -7.81
N GLN A 282 -6.37 7.25 -8.34
CA GLN A 282 -6.96 8.35 -7.58
C GLN A 282 -7.83 7.84 -6.43
N SER A 283 -7.60 8.36 -5.23
CA SER A 283 -8.59 8.32 -4.16
C SER A 283 -9.70 9.30 -4.50
N GLU A 284 -10.88 9.08 -3.94
CA GLU A 284 -11.88 10.14 -3.90
C GLU A 284 -11.23 11.39 -3.26
N PRO A 285 -11.46 12.59 -3.82
CA PRO A 285 -10.79 13.79 -3.35
C PRO A 285 -10.97 13.93 -1.85
N ASN A 286 -9.86 14.10 -1.13
CA ASN A 286 -9.89 14.44 0.27
C ASN A 286 -10.52 15.83 0.36
N ILE A 287 -11.64 15.95 1.06
CA ILE A 287 -12.22 17.25 1.43
C ILE A 287 -11.36 17.81 2.57
N ASP A 288 -10.07 18.02 2.29
CA ASP A 288 -9.03 18.45 3.25
C ASP A 288 -9.00 19.97 3.43
N SER A 289 -10.06 20.68 3.04
CA SER A 289 -10.16 22.13 3.26
C SER A 289 -11.14 22.53 4.37
N MET A 290 -11.72 21.59 5.11
CA MET A 290 -12.54 21.91 6.28
C MET A 290 -11.75 21.63 7.56
N PRO A 291 -11.57 22.62 8.46
CA PRO A 291 -10.96 22.37 9.76
C PRO A 291 -11.77 21.30 10.49
N ILE A 292 -11.08 20.45 11.25
CA ILE A 292 -11.67 19.43 12.12
C ILE A 292 -12.48 20.16 13.19
N THR A 293 -13.75 20.43 12.89
CA THR A 293 -14.73 20.79 13.90
C THR A 293 -15.19 19.47 14.49
N ILE A 294 -14.73 19.19 15.71
CA ILE A 294 -15.31 18.18 16.57
C ILE A 294 -16.82 18.45 16.57
N LEU A 295 -17.62 17.52 16.05
CA LEU A 295 -19.08 17.61 16.20
C LEU A 295 -19.35 17.71 17.70
N PRO A 296 -20.02 18.78 18.19
CA PRO A 296 -20.46 18.82 19.56
C PRO A 296 -21.33 17.59 19.81
N GLN A 297 -21.13 16.93 20.95
CA GLN A 297 -22.11 15.96 21.42
C GLN A 297 -23.48 16.65 21.40
N ASP A 298 -24.40 16.10 20.61
CA ASP A 298 -25.76 16.62 20.52
C ASP A 298 -26.42 16.53 21.90
N PRO A 299 -26.71 17.65 22.58
CA PRO A 299 -27.30 17.63 23.93
C PRO A 299 -28.68 16.98 23.94
N MET A 300 -29.36 16.90 22.78
CA MET A 300 -30.67 16.25 22.66
C MET A 300 -30.60 14.73 22.80
N LYS A 301 -29.43 14.11 22.57
CA LYS A 301 -29.28 12.65 22.69
C LYS A 301 -29.10 12.18 24.14
N GLU A 302 -28.58 13.03 25.03
CA GLU A 302 -28.52 12.73 26.47
C GLU A 302 -29.89 12.87 27.15
N ILE A 303 -30.72 13.82 26.69
CA ILE A 303 -32.06 14.03 27.26
C ILE A 303 -33.01 12.88 26.94
N LEU A 304 -32.88 12.24 25.77
CA LEU A 304 -33.70 11.09 25.35
C LEU A 304 -33.25 9.75 25.95
N LEU A 305 -32.07 9.68 26.55
CA LEU A 305 -31.58 8.47 27.25
C LEU A 305 -31.86 8.53 28.76
N GLN A 306 -32.35 9.66 29.26
CA GLN A 306 -32.76 9.86 30.66
C GLN A 306 -34.29 10.04 30.85
N SER A 307 -35.08 9.85 29.79
CA SER A 307 -36.55 9.86 29.82
C SER A 307 -37.14 8.47 29.61
#